data_AF-I2QN89-F1
#
_entry.id   AF-I2QN89-F1
#
_cell.length_a   1.000
_cell.length_b   1.000
_cell.length_c   1.000
_cell.angle_alpha   90.00
_cell.angle_beta   90.00
_cell.angle_gamma   90.00
#
_symmetry.space_group_name_H-M   'P 1'
#
loop_
_entity.id
_entity.type
_entity.pdbx_description
1 polymer ?
#
loop_
_entity_poly.entity_id
_entity_poly.type
_entity_poly.pdbx_seq_one_letter_code
_entity_poly.pdbx_strand_id
1 'polypeptide(L)'
;MELDAKPPVEGRNFRFTILGGIGVTRITVRLSGKVVHDSDCADPPCHEEMRMPQGVGGAELVVIARDSTGKVLERKFIVGKTEGQAGGAMSA
;
A
#
# COMPACT_ATOMS: atom_id res chain seq x y z
N MET A 1 -4.31 -9.07 13.71
CA MET A 1 -4.21 -8.32 12.46
C MET A 1 -3.20 -7.24 12.60
N GLU A 2 -2.12 -7.42 11.86
CA GLU A 2 -1.00 -6.51 11.72
C GLU A 2 -0.63 -6.42 10.24
N LEU A 3 0.00 -5.33 9.84
CA LEU A 3 0.46 -5.13 8.48
C LEU A 3 1.97 -4.92 8.51
N ASP A 4 2.67 -5.83 7.84
CA ASP A 4 4.11 -5.73 7.60
C ASP A 4 4.34 -5.19 6.18
N ALA A 5 4.92 -3.99 6.09
CA ALA A 5 5.22 -3.35 4.82
C ALA A 5 6.36 -2.34 4.98
N LYS A 6 7.16 -2.21 3.93
CA LYS A 6 8.07 -1.07 3.77
C LYS A 6 7.28 0.12 3.22
N PRO A 7 7.69 1.37 3.52
CA PRO A 7 7.04 2.54 2.96
C PRO A 7 6.93 2.47 1.42
N PRO A 8 5.74 2.73 0.84
CA PRO A 8 5.54 2.74 -0.60
C PRO A 8 6.34 3.88 -1.24
N VAL A 9 6.79 3.66 -2.48
CA VAL A 9 7.48 4.66 -3.29
C VAL A 9 6.83 4.67 -4.67
N GLU A 10 6.59 5.86 -5.23
CA GLU A 10 5.95 6.02 -6.53
C GLU A 10 6.71 5.27 -7.64
N GLY A 11 6.00 4.73 -8.62
CA GLY A 11 6.60 3.99 -9.73
C GLY A 11 7.25 2.64 -9.37
N ARG A 12 7.32 2.27 -8.08
CA ARG A 12 7.86 0.99 -7.61
C ARG A 12 6.74 0.03 -7.19
N ASN A 13 7.07 -1.25 -7.08
CA ASN A 13 6.14 -2.23 -6.51
C ASN A 13 6.07 -2.02 -4.99
N PHE A 14 4.86 -1.90 -4.47
CA PHE A 14 4.55 -1.89 -3.06
C PHE A 14 4.10 -3.29 -2.66
N ARG A 15 4.87 -3.90 -1.75
CA ARG A 15 4.61 -5.23 -1.19
C ARG A 15 4.25 -5.09 0.26
N PHE A 16 3.20 -5.78 0.67
CA PHE A 16 2.78 -5.83 2.06
C PHE A 16 2.20 -7.20 2.41
N THR A 17 2.29 -7.56 3.68
CA THR A 17 1.71 -8.78 4.21
C THR A 17 0.76 -8.44 5.35
N ILE A 18 -0.45 -9.00 5.32
CA ILE A 18 -1.39 -8.93 6.44
C ILE A 18 -1.30 -10.21 7.25
N LEU A 19 -1.00 -10.08 8.55
CA LEU A 19 -0.77 -11.17 9.47
C LEU A 19 -1.91 -11.28 10.49
N GLY A 20 -2.26 -12.50 10.90
CA GLY A 20 -3.20 -12.76 12.00
C GLY A 20 -4.63 -12.27 11.76
N GLY A 21 -5.12 -12.43 10.52
CA GLY A 21 -6.55 -12.39 10.18
C GLY A 21 -7.20 -13.77 10.38
N ILE A 22 -8.52 -13.80 10.58
CA ILE A 22 -9.28 -15.04 10.76
C ILE A 22 -10.26 -15.22 9.60
N GLY A 23 -10.15 -16.34 8.89
CA GLY A 23 -10.95 -16.63 7.70
C GLY A 23 -10.63 -15.69 6.55
N VAL A 24 -11.62 -15.49 5.67
CA VAL A 24 -11.47 -14.60 4.52
C VAL A 24 -11.21 -13.18 5.00
N THR A 25 -10.13 -12.59 4.50
CA THR A 25 -9.74 -11.20 4.76
C THR A 25 -9.90 -10.39 3.48
N ARG A 26 -10.80 -9.42 3.49
CA ARG A 26 -10.95 -8.44 2.41
C ARG A 26 -9.96 -7.31 2.59
N ILE A 27 -9.26 -6.97 1.53
CA ILE A 27 -8.16 -6.02 1.51
C ILE A 27 -8.51 -4.94 0.50
N THR A 28 -8.61 -3.70 0.98
CA THR A 28 -8.87 -2.53 0.14
C THR A 28 -7.74 -1.53 0.31
N VAL A 29 -7.11 -1.13 -0.79
CA VAL A 29 -6.09 -0.08 -0.79
C VAL A 29 -6.66 1.17 -1.45
N ARG A 30 -6.55 2.30 -0.76
CA ARG A 30 -6.95 3.61 -1.26
C ARG A 30 -5.74 4.50 -1.44
N LEU A 31 -5.70 5.24 -2.55
CA LEU A 31 -4.70 6.27 -2.85
C LEU A 31 -5.43 7.59 -3.01
N SER A 32 -5.11 8.58 -2.18
CA SER A 32 -5.82 9.87 -2.11
C SER A 32 -7.35 9.71 -2.01
N GLY A 33 -7.79 8.73 -1.20
CA GLY A 33 -9.21 8.40 -1.01
C GLY A 33 -9.86 7.53 -2.10
N LYS A 34 -9.21 7.32 -3.25
CA LYS A 34 -9.73 6.46 -4.33
C LYS A 34 -9.27 5.03 -4.16
N VAL A 35 -10.18 4.05 -4.28
CA VAL A 35 -9.81 2.62 -4.28
C VAL A 35 -8.96 2.32 -5.52
N VAL A 36 -7.77 1.76 -5.29
CA VAL A 36 -6.80 1.38 -6.32
C VAL A 36 -6.49 -0.12 -6.31
N HIS A 37 -6.83 -0.82 -5.23
CA HIS A 37 -6.73 -2.28 -5.11
C HIS A 37 -7.86 -2.77 -4.21
N ASP A 38 -8.48 -3.89 -4.59
CA ASP A 38 -9.47 -4.60 -3.78
C ASP A 38 -9.31 -6.09 -4.04
N SER A 39 -9.03 -6.87 -3.02
CA SER A 39 -8.81 -8.32 -3.10
C SER A 39 -9.39 -9.03 -1.89
N ASP A 40 -9.76 -10.30 -2.09
CA ASP A 40 -10.14 -11.20 -1.01
C ASP A 40 -9.08 -12.29 -0.86
N CYS A 41 -8.57 -12.45 0.35
CA CYS A 41 -7.59 -13.46 0.73
C CYS A 41 -8.28 -14.53 1.58
N ALA A 42 -8.38 -15.76 1.07
CA ALA A 42 -9.17 -16.81 1.70
C ALA A 42 -8.53 -17.39 2.98
N ASP A 43 -7.20 -17.41 3.06
CA ASP A 43 -6.45 -17.97 4.18
C ASP A 43 -5.20 -17.12 4.49
N PRO A 44 -5.19 -16.35 5.59
CA PRO A 44 -4.03 -15.55 6.01
C PRO A 44 -2.82 -16.40 6.42
N PRO A 45 -1.57 -15.95 6.21
CA PRO A 45 -1.17 -14.58 5.90
C PRO A 45 -1.37 -14.18 4.43
N CYS A 46 -1.82 -12.95 4.22
CA CYS A 46 -2.15 -12.44 2.89
C CYS A 46 -0.98 -11.65 2.33
N HIS A 47 -0.34 -12.18 1.28
CA HIS A 47 0.75 -11.52 0.57
C HIS A 47 0.20 -10.75 -0.62
N GLU A 48 0.38 -9.43 -0.62
CA GLU A 48 -0.10 -8.55 -1.66
C GLU A 48 1.06 -7.78 -2.30
N GLU A 49 0.98 -7.62 -3.62
CA GLU A 49 1.90 -6.80 -4.39
C GLU A 49 1.11 -5.98 -5.41
N MET A 50 1.35 -4.67 -5.42
CA MET A 50 0.77 -3.78 -6.41
C MET A 50 1.82 -2.78 -6.91
N ARG A 51 1.66 -2.31 -8.15
CA ARG A 51 2.52 -1.26 -8.70
C ARG A 51 1.99 0.11 -8.26
N MET A 52 2.82 0.89 -7.58
CA MET A 52 2.50 2.28 -7.30
C MET A 52 2.55 3.10 -8.60
N PRO A 53 1.51 3.89 -8.90
CA PRO A 53 1.55 4.79 -10.05
C PRO A 53 2.74 5.76 -9.96
N GLN A 54 3.22 6.27 -11.10
CA GLN A 54 4.19 7.37 -11.11
C GLN A 54 3.47 8.70 -10.83
N GLY A 55 4.17 9.68 -10.24
CA GLY A 55 3.64 11.01 -9.98
C GLY A 55 2.72 11.12 -8.76
N VAL A 56 2.66 10.08 -7.93
CA VAL A 56 1.84 10.04 -6.70
C VAL A 56 2.70 10.20 -5.44
N GLY A 57 3.98 10.53 -5.58
CA GLY A 57 4.84 10.84 -4.44
C GLY A 57 4.28 12.00 -3.62
N GLY A 58 4.13 11.79 -2.32
CA GLY A 58 3.47 12.69 -1.36
C GLY A 58 1.98 12.41 -1.16
N ALA A 59 1.36 11.52 -1.95
CA ALA A 59 -0.02 11.13 -1.76
C ALA A 59 -0.20 10.24 -0.52
N GLU A 60 -1.39 10.30 0.09
CA GLU A 60 -1.80 9.40 1.16
C GLU A 60 -2.22 8.05 0.57
N LEU A 61 -1.60 6.97 1.05
CA LEU A 61 -2.01 5.59 0.79
C LEU A 61 -2.61 5.00 2.08
N VAL A 62 -3.78 4.39 1.99
CA VAL A 62 -4.46 3.74 3.10
C VAL A 62 -4.72 2.28 2.75
N VAL A 63 -4.17 1.35 3.53
CA VAL A 63 -4.46 -0.07 3.42
C VAL A 63 -5.48 -0.44 4.51
N ILE A 64 -6.59 -1.03 4.10
CA ILE A 64 -7.69 -1.47 4.96
C ILE A 64 -7.83 -2.97 4.81
N ALA A 65 -7.73 -3.72 5.89
CA ALA A 65 -7.98 -5.16 5.92
C ALA A 65 -9.14 -5.45 6.88
N ARG A 66 -10.11 -6.23 6.44
CA ARG A 66 -11.25 -6.67 7.25
C ARG A 66 -11.37 -8.18 7.19
N ASP A 67 -11.31 -8.83 8.35
CA ASP A 67 -11.47 -10.29 8.42
C ASP A 67 -12.93 -10.70 8.58
N SER A 68 -13.19 -12.01 8.54
CA SER A 68 -14.53 -12.59 8.61
C SER A 68 -15.19 -12.42 9.98
N THR A 69 -14.41 -12.11 11.03
CA THR A 69 -14.94 -11.81 12.37
C THR A 69 -15.36 -10.35 12.51
N GLY A 70 -15.09 -9.53 11.48
CA GLY A 70 -15.38 -8.09 11.47
C GLY A 70 -14.28 -7.24 12.09
N LYS A 71 -13.14 -7.83 12.47
CA LYS A 71 -11.97 -7.05 12.89
C LYS A 71 -11.45 -6.27 11.70
N VAL A 72 -11.05 -5.02 11.93
CA VAL A 72 -10.53 -4.12 10.92
C VAL A 72 -9.13 -3.66 11.30
N LEU A 73 -8.23 -3.65 10.33
CA LEU A 73 -6.92 -3.02 10.39
C LEU A 73 -6.88 -1.92 9.34
N GLU A 74 -6.53 -0.70 9.76
CA GLU A 74 -6.29 0.42 8.86
C GLU A 74 -4.87 0.94 9.08
N ARG A 75 -4.09 1.04 8.00
CA ARG A 75 -2.72 1.59 8.05
C ARG A 75 -2.54 2.65 6.96
N LYS A 76 -2.02 3.79 7.37
CA LYS A 76 -1.75 4.94 6.50
C LYS A 76 -0.25 5.04 6.22
N PHE A 77 0.07 5.42 4.99
CA PHE A 77 1.42 5.71 4.52
C PHE A 77 1.40 7.02 3.72
N ILE A 78 2.53 7.72 3.72
CA ILE A 78 2.81 8.74 2.72
C ILE A 78 3.71 8.10 1.67
N VAL A 79 3.31 8.20 0.40
CA VAL A 79 4.10 7.63 -0.70
C VAL A 79 5.39 8.43 -0.87
N GLY A 80 6.53 7.74 -0.81
CA GLY A 80 7.83 8.33 -1.10
C GLY A 80 7.96 8.72 -2.57
N LYS A 81 8.71 9.78 -2.84
CA LYS A 81 9.10 10.15 -4.20
C LYS A 81 10.25 9.26 -4.66
N THR A 82 10.27 8.88 -5.93
CA THR A 82 11.48 8.27 -6.50
C THR A 82 12.45 9.41 -6.76
N GLU A 83 13.64 9.37 -6.14
CA GLU A 83 14.68 10.36 -6.44
C GLU A 83 15.10 10.19 -7.91
N GLY A 84 14.75 11.19 -8.71
CA GLY A 84 14.91 11.16 -10.16
C GLY A 84 14.58 12.48 -10.85
N GLN A 85 14.79 13.62 -10.18
CA GLN A 85 15.05 14.92 -10.83
C GLN A 85 15.71 15.86 -9.81
N ALA A 86 16.93 15.51 -9.39
CA ALA A 86 17.88 16.57 -9.06
C ALA A 86 18.00 17.43 -10.32
N GLY A 87 17.69 18.71 -10.20
CA GLY A 87 17.92 19.67 -11.27
C GLY A 87 19.38 19.56 -11.70
N GLY A 88 19.61 19.03 -12.90
CA GLY A 88 20.84 19.28 -13.64
C GLY A 88 20.85 20.75 -14.05
N ALA A 89 21.08 21.64 -13.09
CA ALA A 89 21.48 22.99 -13.38
C ALA A 89 22.93 22.91 -13.88
N MET A 90 23.07 22.96 -15.21
CA MET A 90 24.29 23.44 -15.86
C MET A 90 24.65 24.79 -15.21
N SER A 91 25.89 25.09 -14.83
CA SER A 91 26.99 25.40 -15.75
C SER A 91 28.29 25.49 -14.93
N ALA A 92 29.38 24.96 -15.47
CA ALA A 92 30.75 25.30 -15.08
C ALA A 92 31.36 26.18 -16.19
#